data_AF-A0A847FAK7-F1
#
_entry.id   AF-A0A847FAK7-F1
#
_cell.length_a   1.000
_cell.length_b   1.000
_cell.length_c   1.000
_cell.angle_alpha   90.00
_cell.angle_beta   90.00
_cell.angle_gamma   90.00
#
_symmetry.space_group_name_H-M   'P 1'
#
loop_
_entity.id
_entity.type
_entity.pdbx_description
1 polymer ?
#
loop_
_entity_poly.entity_id
_entity_poly.type
_entity_poly.pdbx_seq_one_letter_code
_entity_poly.pdbx_strand_id
1 'polypeptide(L)'
;AAGGFTTNLPLKDFLREDVILAMVKDGDVLEAEHGGPVRLIVPHLYFWKSAKWVTGIEFVEKDQPGFWEKAGYHNHGDPWIEERFSPERARQKNKA
;
A
#
# COMPACT_ATOMS: atom_id res chain seq x y z
N ALA A 1 -8.29 -5.55 -3.91
CA ALA A 1 -7.43 -6.65 -4.36
C ALA A 1 -8.05 -7.99 -3.95
N ALA A 2 -7.59 -9.10 -4.55
CA ALA A 2 -8.07 -10.43 -4.20
C ALA A 2 -7.93 -10.70 -2.69
N GLY A 3 -8.84 -11.50 -2.13
CA GLY A 3 -8.84 -11.81 -0.69
C GLY A 3 -9.30 -10.66 0.23
N GLY A 4 -9.99 -9.65 -0.32
CA GLY A 4 -10.54 -8.54 0.46
C GLY A 4 -9.52 -7.49 0.92
N PHE A 5 -8.28 -7.59 0.45
CA PHE A 5 -7.25 -6.61 0.75
C PHE A 5 -7.54 -5.27 0.06
N THR A 6 -7.50 -4.18 0.82
CA THR A 6 -7.54 -2.81 0.32
C THR A 6 -6.43 -1.97 0.95
N THR A 7 -5.97 -0.97 0.22
CA THR A 7 -5.09 0.09 0.73
C THR A 7 -5.49 1.39 0.04
N ASN A 8 -5.28 2.52 0.71
CA ASN A 8 -5.62 3.83 0.19
C ASN A 8 -4.38 4.70 0.04
N LEU A 9 -4.40 5.56 -0.98
CA LEU A 9 -3.30 6.46 -1.32
C LEU A 9 -3.87 7.83 -1.67
N PRO A 10 -3.24 8.93 -1.22
CA PRO A 10 -3.50 10.23 -1.81
C PRO A 10 -3.22 10.20 -3.31
N LEU A 11 -4.04 10.89 -4.11
CA LEU A 11 -3.91 10.89 -5.57
C LEU A 11 -2.51 11.34 -6.03
N LYS A 12 -1.92 12.31 -5.34
CA LYS A 12 -0.55 12.80 -5.60
C LYS A 12 0.52 11.71 -5.47
N ASP A 13 0.32 10.74 -4.57
CA ASP A 13 1.27 9.66 -4.33
C ASP A 13 1.07 8.54 -5.36
N PHE A 14 -0.18 8.25 -5.72
CA PHE A 14 -0.52 7.28 -6.76
C PHE A 14 -0.04 7.70 -8.15
N LEU A 15 -0.05 9.00 -8.46
CA LEU A 15 0.34 9.54 -9.76
C LEU A 15 1.84 9.86 -9.91
N ARG A 16 2.68 9.48 -8.95
CA ARG A 16 4.14 9.68 -9.10
C ARG A 16 4.69 8.82 -10.23
N GLU A 17 5.72 9.32 -10.89
CA GLU A 17 6.35 8.68 -12.05
C GLU A 17 6.95 7.30 -11.75
N ASP A 18 7.33 7.06 -10.49
CA ASP A 18 7.93 5.82 -10.01
C ASP A 18 6.89 4.79 -9.52
N VAL A 19 5.60 5.13 -9.54
CA VAL A 19 4.50 4.23 -9.16
C VAL A 19 4.00 3.47 -10.38
N ILE A 20 3.98 2.15 -10.29
CA ILE A 20 3.65 1.28 -11.44
C ILE A 20 2.65 0.19 -11.09
N LEU A 21 1.87 -0.21 -12.09
CA LEU A 21 1.17 -1.49 -12.13
C LEU A 21 2.05 -2.49 -12.88
N ALA A 22 2.77 -3.31 -12.13
CA ALA A 22 3.68 -4.32 -12.66
C ALA A 22 2.91 -5.58 -13.09
N MET A 23 3.19 -6.05 -14.31
CA MET A 23 2.70 -7.32 -14.85
C MET A 23 3.84 -8.28 -15.24
N VAL A 24 5.07 -7.76 -15.34
CA VAL A 24 6.28 -8.47 -15.77
C VAL A 24 7.39 -8.16 -14.77
N LYS A 25 8.21 -9.17 -14.46
CA LYS A 25 9.42 -9.04 -13.65
C LYS A 25 10.54 -9.80 -14.35
N ASP A 26 11.68 -9.14 -14.58
CA ASP A 26 12.88 -9.71 -15.21
C ASP A 26 12.63 -10.39 -16.58
N GLY A 27 11.64 -9.91 -17.33
CA GLY A 27 11.25 -10.44 -18.64
C GLY A 27 10.16 -11.51 -18.61
N ASP A 28 9.84 -12.04 -17.44
CA ASP A 28 8.81 -13.07 -17.26
C ASP A 28 7.50 -12.49 -16.71
N VAL A 29 6.39 -13.18 -16.99
CA VAL A 29 5.09 -12.85 -16.40
C VAL A 29 5.20 -12.89 -14.88
N LEU A 30 4.64 -11.88 -14.21
CA LEU A 30 4.68 -11.79 -12.76
C LEU A 30 4.02 -13.02 -12.12
N GLU A 31 4.78 -13.76 -11.33
CA GLU A 31 4.28 -14.94 -10.64
C GLU A 31 3.24 -14.59 -9.57
N ALA A 32 2.36 -15.54 -9.26
CA ALA A 32 1.29 -15.35 -8.28
C ALA A 32 1.84 -14.97 -6.89
N GLU A 33 2.93 -15.58 -6.42
CA GLU A 33 3.55 -15.25 -5.13
C GLU A 33 3.98 -13.77 -5.05
N HIS A 34 4.46 -13.25 -6.18
CA HIS A 34 4.89 -11.87 -6.34
C HIS A 34 3.73 -10.89 -6.56
N GLY A 35 2.50 -11.38 -6.76
CA GLY A 35 1.30 -10.55 -6.92
C GLY A 35 0.69 -10.58 -8.32
N GLY A 36 1.12 -11.49 -9.20
CA GLY A 36 0.59 -11.63 -10.54
C GLY A 36 -0.92 -11.95 -10.60
N PRO A 37 -1.64 -11.54 -11.65
CA PRO A 37 -1.12 -10.99 -12.90
C PRO A 37 -0.77 -9.50 -12.84
N VAL A 38 -1.28 -8.77 -11.83
CA VAL A 38 -1.07 -7.32 -11.68
C VAL A 38 -0.77 -6.97 -10.23
N ARG A 39 0.32 -6.25 -10.02
CA ARG A 39 0.72 -5.71 -8.72
C ARG A 39 0.92 -4.20 -8.78
N LEU A 40 0.39 -3.49 -7.81
CA LEU A 40 0.77 -2.10 -7.55
C LEU A 40 2.11 -2.06 -6.82
N ILE A 41 3.03 -1.21 -7.26
CA ILE A 41 4.30 -0.90 -6.61
C ILE A 41 4.35 0.60 -6.33
N VAL A 42 4.53 0.95 -5.05
CA VAL A 42 4.67 2.33 -4.56
C VAL A 42 6.01 2.44 -3.84
N PRO A 43 7.10 2.81 -4.53
CA PRO A 43 8.45 2.67 -3.99
C PRO A 43 8.75 3.52 -2.76
N HIS A 44 8.12 4.70 -2.64
CA HIS A 44 8.42 5.65 -1.56
C HIS A 44 7.67 5.37 -0.26
N LEU A 45 6.71 4.43 -0.25
CA LEU A 45 5.94 4.09 0.94
C LEU A 45 6.22 2.65 1.39
N TYR A 46 5.89 2.35 2.63
CA TYR A 46 5.97 0.99 3.15
C TYR A 46 5.14 0.03 2.29
N PHE A 47 5.66 -1.19 2.16
CA PHE A 47 5.21 -2.16 1.16
C PHE A 47 3.76 -2.64 1.31
N TRP A 48 3.10 -2.37 2.45
CA TRP A 48 1.67 -2.62 2.57
C TRP A 48 0.82 -1.72 1.66
N LYS A 49 1.36 -0.59 1.20
CA LYS A 49 0.75 0.26 0.17
C LYS A 49 0.85 -0.32 -1.24
N SER A 50 1.73 -1.31 -1.44
CA SER A 50 1.96 -1.97 -2.73
C SER A 50 1.12 -3.24 -2.87
N ALA A 51 -0.15 -3.06 -3.25
CA ALA A 51 -1.15 -4.13 -3.30
C ALA A 51 -0.78 -5.25 -4.30
N LYS A 52 -0.77 -6.51 -3.82
CA LYS A 52 -0.73 -7.72 -4.66
C LYS A 52 -2.11 -8.05 -5.22
N TRP A 53 -2.17 -8.72 -6.38
CA TRP A 53 -3.42 -9.23 -6.96
C TRP A 53 -4.48 -8.14 -7.14
N VAL A 54 -4.08 -7.05 -7.81
CA VAL A 54 -4.95 -5.88 -8.04
C VAL A 54 -6.14 -6.28 -8.91
N THR A 55 -7.34 -5.97 -8.43
CA THR A 55 -8.61 -6.27 -9.11
C THR A 55 -9.34 -5.02 -9.60
N GLY A 56 -8.93 -3.84 -9.16
CA GLY A 56 -9.56 -2.58 -9.49
C GLY A 56 -8.95 -1.42 -8.71
N ILE A 57 -9.17 -0.22 -9.23
CA ILE A 57 -8.81 1.06 -8.62
C ILE A 57 -10.08 1.88 -8.53
N GLU A 58 -10.37 2.42 -7.36
CA GLU A 58 -11.56 3.22 -7.10
C GLU A 58 -11.12 4.61 -6.63
N PHE A 59 -11.68 5.65 -7.26
CA PHE A 59 -11.47 7.03 -6.84
C PHE A 59 -12.55 7.38 -5.82
N VAL A 60 -12.11 7.84 -4.64
CA VAL A 60 -12.98 8.26 -3.54
C VAL A 60 -12.69 9.70 -3.15
N GLU A 61 -13.73 10.44 -2.76
CA GLU A 61 -13.60 11.85 -2.37
C GLU A 61 -12.91 12.02 -1.01
N LYS A 62 -13.12 11.06 -0.11
CA LYS A 62 -12.60 11.08 1.26
C LYS A 62 -11.72 9.87 1.51
N ASP A 63 -10.70 10.07 2.33
CA ASP A 63 -9.80 9.01 2.77
C ASP A 63 -10.58 7.87 3.45
N GLN A 64 -10.26 6.64 3.09
CA GLN A 64 -10.85 5.44 3.66
C GLN A 64 -9.73 4.47 4.07
N PRO A 65 -9.58 4.16 5.37
CA PRO A 65 -8.57 3.22 5.82
C PRO A 65 -8.70 1.84 5.17
N GLY A 66 -7.57 1.34 4.66
CA GLY A 66 -7.43 0.00 4.12
C GLY A 66 -7.25 -1.06 5.20
N PHE A 67 -6.76 -2.22 4.79
CA PHE A 67 -6.60 -3.38 5.66
C PHE A 67 -5.62 -3.13 6.82
N TRP A 68 -4.40 -2.67 6.52
CA TRP A 68 -3.37 -2.48 7.54
C TRP A 68 -3.58 -1.22 8.36
N GLU A 69 -4.15 -0.19 7.75
CA GLU A 69 -4.50 1.08 8.37
C GLU A 69 -5.56 0.85 9.46
N LYS A 70 -6.57 0.01 9.20
CA LYS A 70 -7.54 -0.46 10.21
C LYS A 70 -6.88 -1.30 11.32
N ALA A 71 -5.76 -1.95 11.04
CA ALA A 71 -4.97 -2.72 12.02
C ALA A 71 -3.94 -1.84 12.78
N GLY A 72 -4.06 -0.51 12.71
CA GLY A 72 -3.22 0.44 13.45
C GLY A 72 -1.85 0.69 12.83
N TYR A 73 -1.66 0.36 11.55
CA TYR A 73 -0.53 0.87 10.78
C TYR A 73 -0.80 2.31 10.34
N HIS A 74 0.26 3.04 10.00
CA HIS A 74 0.10 4.43 9.60
C HIS A 74 -0.69 4.57 8.30
N ASN A 75 -1.50 5.62 8.22
CA ASN A 75 -2.38 5.83 7.08
C ASN A 75 -1.63 6.24 5.81
N HIS A 76 -0.51 6.96 5.92
CA HIS A 76 0.34 7.32 4.78
C HIS A 76 1.46 6.29 4.57
N GLY A 77 2.35 6.14 5.55
CA GLY A 77 3.26 4.99 5.60
C GLY A 77 4.62 5.29 4.97
N ASP A 78 5.13 6.50 5.16
CA ASP A 78 6.48 6.90 4.74
C ASP A 78 7.57 6.27 5.65
N PRO A 79 8.47 5.45 5.10
CA PRO A 79 9.52 4.81 5.88
C PRO A 79 10.62 5.77 6.36
N TRP A 80 10.82 6.90 5.69
CA TRP A 80 11.91 7.84 5.98
C TRP A 80 11.62 8.75 7.17
N ILE A 81 10.35 8.99 7.45
CA ILE A 81 9.88 9.73 8.62
C ILE A 81 9.20 8.81 9.66
N GLU A 82 9.53 7.52 9.61
CA GLU A 82 9.14 6.50 10.60
C GLU A 82 7.62 6.30 10.79
N GLU A 83 6.83 6.47 9.73
CA GLU A 83 5.39 6.27 9.74
C GLU A 83 4.99 4.77 9.72
N ARG A 84 5.48 3.99 10.69
CA ARG A 84 5.16 2.56 10.75
C ARG A 84 3.77 2.29 11.34
N PHE A 85 3.44 2.99 12.42
CA PHE A 85 2.22 2.78 13.19
C PHE A 85 1.38 4.04 13.21
N SER A 86 0.06 3.90 13.40
CA SER A 86 -0.80 5.06 13.62
C SER A 86 -0.32 5.84 14.86
N PRO A 87 -0.57 7.15 14.94
CA PRO A 87 -0.18 7.94 16.11
C PRO A 87 -0.70 7.35 17.43
N GLU A 88 -1.91 6.79 17.43
CA GLU A 88 -2.50 6.13 18.60
C GLU A 88 -1.69 4.91 19.02
N ARG A 89 -1.35 4.04 18.05
CA ARG A 89 -0.59 2.81 18.32
C ARG A 89 0.86 3.11 18.70
N ALA A 90 1.48 4.13 18.10
CA ALA A 90 2.82 4.58 18.46
C ALA A 90 2.87 5.05 19.93
N ARG A 91 1.88 5.83 20.37
CA ARG A 91 1.76 6.28 21.78
C ARG A 91 1.59 5.12 22.76
N GLN A 92 0.87 4.07 22.38
CA GLN A 92 0.72 2.88 23.22
C GLN A 92 2.04 2.12 23.37
N LYS A 93 2.81 1.99 22.28
CA LYS A 93 4.13 1.35 22.32
C LYS A 93 5.14 2.09 23.18
N ASN A 94 5.14 3.41 23.14
CA ASN A 94 6.09 4.22 23.92
C ASN A 94 5.81 4.24 25.43
N LYS A 95 4.68 3.66 25.87
CA LYS A 95 4.32 3.51 27.28
C LYS A 95 4.67 2.14 27.86
N ALA A 96 5.09 1.19 27.03
CA ALA A 96 5.50 -0.16 27.41
C ALA A 96 7.03 -0.24 27.43
#